data_AF-A0A9X0QVB6-F1
#
_entry.id   AF-A0A9X0QVB6-F1
#
_cell.length_a   1.000
_cell.length_b   1.000
_cell.length_c   1.000
_cell.angle_alpha   90.00
_cell.angle_beta   90.00
_cell.angle_gamma   90.00
#
_symmetry.space_group_name_H-M   'P 1'
#
loop_
_entity.id
_entity.type
_entity.pdbx_description
1 polymer ?
#
loop_
_entity_poly.entity_id
_entity_poly.type
_entity_poly.pdbx_seq_one_letter_code
_entity_poly.pdbx_strand_id
1 'polypeptide(L)'
;MAPRLRLLLLLPAGCAGAEAPTAELRAALDQGSASLAAMGQLVPATLQLTDPPPDTPPSGDAIAWPHRPARPGGPRAAAQLLGVGPGELRRLLGEPTLRRAEGTAEVWLYAGGGCALDLILYPAARGGLRVAHAAARANGAEARTEAACLGEIAGVPQDTPRAGSGA
;
A
#
# COMPACT_ATOMS: atom_id res chain seq x y z
N MET A 1 12.78 73.09 -27.77
CA MET A 1 12.70 71.66 -28.14
C MET A 1 13.41 70.85 -27.06
N ALA A 2 12.66 70.23 -26.14
CA ALA A 2 13.15 69.19 -25.21
C ALA A 2 11.91 68.44 -24.68
N PRO A 3 11.86 67.10 -24.76
CA PRO A 3 10.63 66.34 -24.57
C PRO A 3 10.32 66.02 -23.10
N ARG A 4 9.01 66.01 -22.81
CA ARG A 4 8.39 65.59 -21.55
C ARG A 4 8.61 64.09 -21.31
N LEU A 5 9.42 63.72 -20.32
CA LEU A 5 9.57 62.33 -19.89
C LEU A 5 8.40 61.97 -18.95
N ARG A 6 7.39 61.28 -19.47
CA ARG A 6 6.29 60.72 -18.68
C ARG A 6 6.79 59.46 -17.96
N LEU A 7 6.93 59.54 -16.64
CA LEU A 7 7.22 58.41 -15.77
C LEU A 7 5.97 57.52 -15.67
N LEU A 8 5.95 56.41 -16.39
CA LEU A 8 4.92 55.37 -16.27
C LEU A 8 5.23 54.51 -15.04
N LEU A 9 4.43 54.68 -13.98
CA LEU A 9 4.38 53.80 -12.82
C LEU A 9 3.94 52.40 -13.27
N LEU A 10 4.87 51.44 -13.31
CA LEU A 10 4.55 50.01 -13.37
C LEU A 10 4.10 49.55 -11.99
N LEU A 11 2.79 49.32 -11.83
CA LEU A 11 2.23 48.57 -10.70
C LEU A 11 2.64 47.10 -10.83
N PRO A 12 3.21 46.46 -9.79
CA PRO A 12 3.32 45.01 -9.77
C PRO A 12 1.92 44.42 -9.61
N ALA A 13 1.43 43.76 -10.65
CA ALA A 13 0.27 42.88 -10.56
C ALA A 13 0.65 41.74 -9.59
N GLY A 14 0.07 41.77 -8.39
CA GLY A 14 0.25 40.74 -7.38
C GLY A 14 -0.33 39.41 -7.86
N CYS A 15 0.44 38.33 -7.70
CA CYS A 15 -0.07 36.97 -7.83
C CYS A 15 -0.90 36.63 -6.59
N ALA A 16 -2.22 36.88 -6.66
CA ALA A 16 -3.19 36.27 -5.78
C ALA A 16 -3.98 35.23 -6.59
N GLY A 17 -3.43 34.03 -6.70
CA GLY A 17 -4.06 32.89 -7.36
C GLY A 17 -4.23 31.76 -6.36
N ALA A 18 -5.42 31.63 -5.77
CA ALA A 18 -5.88 30.34 -5.28
C ALA A 18 -6.14 29.48 -6.52
N GLU A 19 -5.11 28.77 -6.99
CA GLU A 19 -5.20 28.00 -8.22
C GLU A 19 -6.06 26.76 -8.00
N ALA A 20 -7.30 26.82 -8.51
CA ALA A 20 -8.04 25.63 -8.88
C ALA A 20 -7.12 24.72 -9.73
N PRO A 21 -7.21 23.38 -9.60
CA PRO A 21 -6.36 22.48 -10.36
C PRO A 21 -6.38 22.87 -11.83
N THR A 22 -5.22 23.23 -12.36
CA THR A 22 -5.06 23.88 -13.66
C THR A 22 -5.67 23.01 -14.75
N ALA A 23 -6.27 23.63 -15.77
CA ALA A 23 -6.78 22.92 -16.94
C ALA A 23 -5.70 22.02 -17.58
N GLU A 24 -4.43 22.39 -17.42
CA GLU A 24 -3.26 21.62 -17.84
C GLU A 24 -3.13 20.27 -17.13
N LEU A 25 -3.37 20.19 -15.81
CA LEU A 25 -3.35 18.91 -15.09
C LEU A 25 -4.48 17.97 -15.55
N ARG A 26 -5.67 18.53 -15.83
CA ARG A 26 -6.79 17.75 -16.38
C ARG A 26 -6.47 17.26 -17.79
N ALA A 27 -5.93 18.13 -18.65
CA ALA A 27 -5.51 17.74 -19.98
C ALA A 27 -4.41 16.65 -19.96
N ALA A 28 -3.47 16.72 -19.02
CA ALA A 28 -2.45 15.69 -18.85
C ALA A 28 -3.04 14.34 -18.40
N LEU A 29 -4.03 14.35 -17.49
CA LEU A 29 -4.77 13.15 -17.09
C LEU A 29 -5.57 12.56 -18.26
N ASP A 30 -6.26 13.39 -19.04
CA ASP A 30 -7.04 12.96 -20.21
C ASP A 30 -6.13 12.33 -21.28
N GLN A 31 -4.99 12.96 -21.58
CA GLN A 31 -4.00 12.43 -22.51
C GLN A 31 -3.42 11.08 -22.04
N GLY A 32 -3.17 10.95 -20.73
CA GLY A 32 -2.70 9.71 -20.12
C GLY A 32 -3.73 8.58 -20.25
N SER A 33 -5.01 8.88 -19.96
CA SER A 33 -6.10 7.91 -20.09
C SER A 33 -6.35 7.47 -21.54
N ALA A 34 -6.27 8.40 -22.50
CA ALA A 34 -6.36 8.09 -23.92
C ALA A 34 -5.20 7.19 -24.38
N SER A 35 -3.99 7.44 -23.88
CA SER A 35 -2.82 6.60 -24.19
C SER A 35 -2.97 5.19 -23.61
N LEU A 36 -3.48 5.06 -22.38
CA LEU A 36 -3.78 3.76 -21.77
C LEU A 36 -4.88 3.01 -22.53
N ALA A 37 -5.93 3.70 -22.98
CA ALA A 37 -6.99 3.12 -23.79
C ALA A 37 -6.45 2.60 -25.14
N ALA A 38 -5.56 3.35 -25.79
CA ALA A 38 -4.90 2.92 -27.02
C ALA A 38 -3.99 1.69 -26.80
N MET A 39 -3.26 1.62 -25.67
CA MET A 39 -2.49 0.42 -25.32
C MET A 39 -3.39 -0.78 -25.00
N GLY A 40 -4.58 -0.56 -24.42
CA GLY A 40 -5.60 -1.59 -24.20
C GLY A 40 -6.16 -2.20 -25.49
N GLN A 41 -5.97 -1.57 -26.65
CA GLN A 41 -6.41 -2.10 -27.94
C GLN A 41 -5.42 -3.11 -28.55
N LEU A 42 -4.21 -3.24 -28.00
CA LEU A 42 -3.28 -4.33 -28.34
C LEU A 42 -3.53 -5.59 -27.52
N VAL A 43 -4.52 -5.57 -26.61
CA VAL A 43 -5.03 -6.79 -25.99
C VAL A 43 -5.73 -7.57 -27.11
N PRO A 44 -5.26 -8.78 -27.47
CA PRO A 44 -5.88 -9.55 -28.53
C PRO A 44 -7.36 -9.77 -28.20
N ALA A 45 -8.23 -9.67 -29.22
CA ALA A 45 -9.68 -9.85 -29.09
C ALA A 45 -10.11 -11.23 -28.53
N THR A 46 -9.16 -12.13 -28.30
CA THR A 46 -9.36 -13.37 -27.52
C THR A 46 -9.50 -13.15 -26.01
N LEU A 47 -9.26 -11.94 -25.50
CA LEU A 47 -9.64 -11.51 -24.15
C LEU A 47 -10.85 -10.57 -24.16
N GLN A 48 -11.78 -10.74 -25.11
CA GLN A 48 -13.13 -10.22 -24.89
C GLN A 48 -13.68 -10.90 -23.64
N LEU A 49 -13.99 -10.10 -22.62
CA LEU A 49 -14.78 -10.51 -21.48
C LEU A 49 -16.16 -10.89 -22.04
N THR A 50 -16.34 -12.15 -22.44
CA THR A 50 -17.67 -12.74 -22.51
C THR A 50 -18.31 -12.47 -21.17
N ASP A 51 -19.52 -11.89 -21.20
CA ASP A 51 -20.33 -11.66 -20.01
C ASP A 51 -20.23 -12.91 -19.13
N PRO A 52 -19.66 -12.82 -17.91
CA PRO A 52 -19.63 -13.98 -17.05
C PRO A 52 -21.09 -14.44 -16.88
N PRO A 53 -21.37 -15.75 -16.95
CA PRO A 53 -22.68 -16.24 -16.53
C PRO A 53 -23.00 -15.62 -15.17
N PRO A 54 -24.26 -15.26 -14.87
CA PRO A 54 -24.61 -14.55 -13.63
C PRO A 54 -23.87 -15.20 -12.47
N ASP A 55 -22.93 -14.44 -11.90
CA ASP A 55 -22.03 -14.88 -10.85
C ASP A 55 -22.90 -15.32 -9.67
N THR A 56 -23.26 -16.60 -9.65
CA THR A 56 -23.32 -17.29 -8.38
C THR A 56 -21.86 -17.36 -8.00
N PRO A 57 -21.36 -16.52 -7.05
CA PRO A 57 -19.97 -16.62 -6.67
C PRO A 57 -19.74 -18.08 -6.33
N PRO A 58 -18.71 -18.75 -6.88
CA PRO A 58 -18.29 -19.99 -6.27
C PRO A 58 -18.12 -19.63 -4.81
N SER A 59 -18.91 -20.26 -3.96
CA SER A 59 -18.64 -20.29 -2.52
C SER A 59 -17.38 -21.15 -2.38
N GLY A 60 -16.28 -20.71 -2.98
CA GLY A 60 -14.95 -21.05 -2.56
C GLY A 60 -14.88 -20.36 -1.23
N ASP A 61 -14.98 -21.15 -0.18
CA ASP A 61 -14.94 -20.73 1.21
C ASP A 61 -13.91 -19.61 1.32
N ALA A 62 -14.38 -18.36 1.37
CA ALA A 62 -13.52 -17.25 1.70
C ALA A 62 -12.92 -17.67 3.02
N ILE A 63 -11.60 -17.93 3.05
CA ILE A 63 -10.95 -18.42 4.26
C ILE A 63 -11.21 -17.34 5.31
N ALA A 64 -12.21 -17.62 6.15
CA ALA A 64 -12.63 -16.74 7.21
C ALA A 64 -11.54 -16.89 8.25
N TRP A 65 -10.53 -16.03 8.15
CA TRP A 65 -9.49 -15.95 9.16
C TRP A 65 -10.20 -15.68 10.48
N PRO A 66 -10.06 -16.57 11.48
CA PRO A 66 -10.71 -16.31 12.74
C PRO A 66 -10.16 -14.99 13.27
N HIS A 67 -11.03 -14.03 13.56
CA HIS A 67 -10.59 -12.74 14.12
C HIS A 67 -10.61 -12.87 15.64
N ARG A 68 -9.44 -12.98 16.28
CA ARG A 68 -9.31 -12.76 17.71
C ARG A 68 -9.32 -11.25 17.97
N PRO A 69 -9.94 -10.79 19.07
CA PRO A 69 -9.85 -9.38 19.44
C PRO A 69 -8.39 -8.96 19.61
N ALA A 70 -8.05 -7.78 19.04
CA ALA A 70 -6.74 -7.18 19.16
C ALA A 70 -6.33 -7.07 20.64
N ARG A 71 -5.11 -7.51 20.95
CA ARG A 71 -4.60 -7.42 22.32
C ARG A 71 -4.44 -5.94 22.73
N PRO A 72 -4.97 -5.51 23.89
CA PRO A 72 -4.76 -4.16 24.39
C PRO A 72 -3.26 -3.86 24.51
N GLY A 73 -2.83 -2.72 23.96
CA GLY A 73 -1.43 -2.27 24.01
C GLY A 73 -0.54 -2.74 22.85
N GLY A 74 -1.09 -3.37 21.80
CA GLY A 74 -0.35 -3.66 20.57
C GLY A 74 0.00 -2.40 19.75
N PRO A 75 0.92 -2.53 18.77
CA PRO A 75 1.31 -1.42 17.90
C PRO A 75 0.11 -0.90 17.11
N ARG A 76 0.00 0.42 17.00
CA ARG A 76 -1.08 1.09 16.26
C ARG A 76 -0.64 1.75 14.95
N ALA A 77 0.67 1.81 14.71
CA ALA A 77 1.25 2.33 13.49
C ALA A 77 2.46 1.47 13.10
N ALA A 78 2.70 1.30 11.80
CA ALA A 78 3.80 0.49 11.28
C ALA A 78 5.17 1.00 11.75
N ALA A 79 5.32 2.32 11.87
CA ALA A 79 6.55 2.96 12.36
C ALA A 79 6.95 2.52 13.78
N GLN A 80 5.99 2.08 14.62
CA GLN A 80 6.28 1.59 15.99
C GLN A 80 7.02 0.24 15.99
N LEU A 81 7.07 -0.44 14.84
CA LEU A 81 7.76 -1.72 14.68
C LEU A 81 9.23 -1.57 14.27
N LEU A 82 9.68 -0.35 13.91
CA LEU A 82 11.07 -0.11 13.54
C LEU A 82 12.01 -0.48 14.70
N GLY A 83 13.07 -1.20 14.40
CA GLY A 83 14.03 -1.67 15.39
C GLY A 83 13.54 -2.83 16.27
N VAL A 84 12.35 -3.37 16.03
CA VAL A 84 11.86 -4.57 16.73
C VAL A 84 12.52 -5.82 16.15
N GLY A 85 12.79 -6.81 17.00
CA GLY A 85 13.42 -8.07 16.61
C GLY A 85 12.43 -9.20 16.28
N PRO A 86 12.84 -10.24 15.53
CA PRO A 86 11.99 -11.37 15.12
C PRO A 86 11.17 -12.01 16.24
N GLY A 87 11.79 -12.26 17.40
CA GLY A 87 11.12 -12.90 18.53
C GLY A 87 10.04 -12.03 19.17
N GLU A 88 10.21 -10.71 19.14
CA GLU A 88 9.21 -9.78 19.66
C GLU A 88 8.07 -9.56 18.68
N LEU A 89 8.37 -9.46 17.38
CA LEU A 89 7.35 -9.44 16.33
C LEU A 89 6.40 -10.62 16.47
N ARG A 90 6.94 -11.83 16.67
CA ARG A 90 6.11 -13.03 16.85
C ARG A 90 5.25 -13.02 18.10
N ARG A 91 5.72 -12.39 19.19
CA ARG A 91 4.89 -12.23 20.41
C ARG A 91 3.78 -11.21 20.23
N LEU A 92 4.01 -10.17 19.41
CA LEU A 92 3.07 -9.08 19.18
C LEU A 92 2.03 -9.43 18.10
N LEU A 93 2.47 -10.06 17.02
CA LEU A 93 1.72 -10.23 15.78
C LEU A 93 1.46 -11.70 15.39
N GLY A 94 2.06 -12.66 16.09
CA GLY A 94 2.03 -14.08 15.71
C GLY A 94 3.09 -14.43 14.67
N GLU A 95 2.98 -15.60 14.05
CA GLU A 95 3.85 -15.96 12.92
C GLU A 95 3.47 -15.17 11.66
N PRO A 96 4.44 -14.74 10.85
CA PRO A 96 4.16 -14.17 9.53
C PRO A 96 3.65 -15.24 8.57
N THR A 97 2.73 -14.84 7.67
CA THR A 97 2.19 -15.70 6.60
C THR A 97 3.26 -16.10 5.59
N LEU A 98 4.23 -15.22 5.35
CA LEU A 98 5.37 -15.48 4.46
C LEU A 98 6.65 -14.92 5.07
N ARG A 99 7.74 -15.69 4.94
CA ARG A 99 9.10 -15.26 5.22
C ARG A 99 9.98 -15.63 4.03
N ARG A 100 10.77 -14.67 3.55
CA ARG A 100 11.72 -14.87 2.47
C ARG A 100 13.05 -14.24 2.84
N ALA A 101 14.15 -14.98 2.64
CA ALA A 101 15.50 -14.44 2.76
C ALA A 101 15.86 -13.67 1.48
N GLU A 102 16.44 -12.48 1.64
CA GLU A 102 16.83 -11.57 0.56
C GLU A 102 18.24 -11.05 0.86
N GLY A 103 19.26 -11.81 0.47
CA GLY A 103 20.66 -11.52 0.84
C GLY A 103 20.86 -11.56 2.35
N THR A 104 21.25 -10.44 2.95
CA THR A 104 21.39 -10.30 4.41
C THR A 104 20.08 -9.95 5.11
N ALA A 105 19.02 -9.65 4.35
CA ALA A 105 17.72 -9.26 4.87
C ALA A 105 16.73 -10.44 4.96
N GLU A 106 15.69 -10.26 5.76
CA GLU A 106 14.47 -11.07 5.68
C GLU A 106 13.27 -10.17 5.36
N VAL A 107 12.45 -10.59 4.40
CA VAL A 107 11.16 -9.97 4.07
C VAL A 107 10.05 -10.82 4.67
N TRP A 108 9.24 -10.20 5.52
CA TRP A 108 8.13 -10.84 6.20
C TRP A 108 6.83 -10.17 5.79
N LEU A 109 5.82 -10.98 5.48
CA LEU A 109 4.47 -10.52 5.19
C LEU A 109 3.51 -11.17 6.19
N TYR A 110 2.74 -10.32 6.87
CA TYR A 110 1.57 -10.73 7.63
C TYR A 110 0.32 -10.37 6.81
N ALA A 111 -0.47 -11.38 6.45
CA ALA A 111 -1.73 -11.18 5.75
C ALA A 111 -2.90 -11.22 6.73
N GLY A 112 -3.76 -10.21 6.66
CA GLY A 112 -5.14 -10.27 7.14
C GLY A 112 -6.10 -10.41 5.95
N GLY A 113 -7.37 -10.67 6.23
CA GLY A 113 -8.44 -10.65 5.23
C GLY A 113 -8.54 -9.28 4.53
N GLY A 114 -8.46 -8.18 5.28
CA GLY A 114 -8.62 -6.83 4.70
C GLY A 114 -7.33 -6.04 4.47
N CYS A 115 -6.16 -6.55 4.84
CA CYS A 115 -4.90 -5.81 4.70
C CYS A 115 -3.66 -6.72 4.74
N ALA A 116 -2.50 -6.11 4.55
CA ALA A 116 -1.20 -6.73 4.73
C ALA A 116 -0.25 -5.79 5.50
N LEU A 117 0.68 -6.38 6.25
CA LEU A 117 1.83 -5.70 6.84
C LEU A 117 3.11 -6.30 6.27
N ASP A 118 3.88 -5.48 5.57
CA ASP A 118 5.18 -5.80 5.00
C ASP A 118 6.28 -5.31 5.95
N LEU A 119 7.19 -6.20 6.35
CA LEU A 119 8.35 -5.88 7.17
C LEU A 119 9.63 -6.33 6.47
N ILE A 120 10.66 -5.48 6.48
CA ILE A 120 12.00 -5.84 6.01
C ILE A 120 12.97 -5.71 7.17
N LEU A 121 13.65 -6.81 7.47
CA LEU A 121 14.59 -6.90 8.58
C LEU A 121 16.01 -7.00 8.06
N TYR A 122 16.93 -6.24 8.64
CA TYR A 122 18.37 -6.30 8.35
C TYR A 122 19.17 -6.62 9.63
N PRO A 123 20.42 -7.11 9.50
CA PRO A 123 21.31 -7.27 10.64
C PRO A 123 21.62 -5.91 11.25
N ALA A 124 21.42 -5.77 12.57
CA ALA A 124 21.81 -4.57 13.31
C ALA A 124 23.27 -4.65 13.77
N ALA A 125 23.90 -3.50 14.03
CA ALA A 125 25.29 -3.42 14.49
C ALA A 125 25.55 -4.20 15.80
N ARG A 126 24.55 -4.31 16.68
CA ARG A 126 24.62 -5.09 17.93
C ARG A 126 24.26 -6.57 17.76
N GLY A 127 24.13 -7.04 16.53
CA GLY A 127 23.76 -8.41 16.19
C GLY A 127 22.26 -8.66 16.11
N GLY A 128 21.91 -9.69 15.34
CA GLY A 128 20.54 -10.11 15.07
C GLY A 128 19.79 -9.20 14.11
N LEU A 129 18.70 -9.74 13.56
CA LEU A 129 17.83 -9.01 12.65
C LEU A 129 16.98 -7.97 13.40
N ARG A 130 16.72 -6.83 12.76
CA ARG A 130 15.82 -5.77 13.22
C ARG A 130 15.05 -5.18 12.05
N VAL A 131 13.79 -4.84 12.27
CA VAL A 131 12.97 -4.15 11.28
C VAL A 131 13.61 -2.82 10.89
N ALA A 132 13.95 -2.67 9.61
CA ALA A 132 14.41 -1.41 9.04
C ALA A 132 13.31 -0.73 8.20
N HIS A 133 12.32 -1.50 7.74
CA HIS A 133 11.17 -0.99 7.01
C HIS A 133 9.89 -1.69 7.47
N ALA A 134 8.81 -0.93 7.58
CA ALA A 134 7.48 -1.41 7.93
C ALA A 134 6.41 -0.60 7.17
N ALA A 135 5.47 -1.28 6.52
CA ALA A 135 4.35 -0.65 5.82
C ALA A 135 3.09 -1.50 5.96
N ALA A 136 1.97 -0.86 6.34
CA ALA A 136 0.65 -1.48 6.32
C ALA A 136 -0.12 -0.99 5.09
N ARG A 137 -0.81 -1.90 4.41
CA ARG A 137 -1.57 -1.59 3.19
C ARG A 137 -2.90 -2.32 3.17
N ALA A 138 -3.95 -1.65 2.71
CA ALA A 138 -5.25 -2.28 2.49
C ALA A 138 -5.17 -3.31 1.36
N ASN A 139 -6.02 -4.32 1.42
CA ASN A 139 -6.27 -5.22 0.30
C ASN A 139 -7.55 -4.73 -0.41
N GLY A 140 -7.47 -4.40 -1.69
CA GLY A 140 -8.60 -3.90 -2.47
C GLY A 140 -8.80 -2.37 -2.41
N ALA A 141 -10.02 -1.92 -2.73
CA ALA A 141 -10.34 -0.50 -2.91
C ALA A 141 -10.82 0.21 -1.64
N GLU A 142 -11.16 -0.54 -0.58
CA GLU A 142 -11.62 0.05 0.68
C GLU A 142 -10.45 0.65 1.46
N ALA A 143 -10.58 1.93 1.81
CA ALA A 143 -9.58 2.62 2.61
C ALA A 143 -9.53 2.04 4.03
N ARG A 144 -8.30 1.85 4.54
CA ARG A 144 -8.09 1.26 5.87
C ARG A 144 -7.01 1.99 6.64
N THR A 145 -7.21 2.17 7.94
CA THR A 145 -6.20 2.73 8.84
C THR A 145 -5.17 1.67 9.23
N GLU A 146 -3.93 2.09 9.49
CA GLU A 146 -2.88 1.18 9.98
C GLU A 146 -3.28 0.49 11.29
N ALA A 147 -3.92 1.24 12.20
CA ALA A 147 -4.38 0.72 13.49
C ALA A 147 -5.41 -0.40 13.32
N ALA A 148 -6.35 -0.26 12.38
CA ALA A 148 -7.31 -1.32 12.08
C ALA A 148 -6.61 -2.54 11.48
N CYS A 149 -5.63 -2.33 10.59
CA CYS A 149 -4.87 -3.43 10.00
C CYS A 149 -4.05 -4.21 11.05
N LEU A 150 -3.29 -3.52 11.89
CA LEU A 150 -2.47 -4.14 12.93
C LEU A 150 -3.33 -4.83 14.00
N GLY A 151 -4.50 -4.27 14.30
CA GLY A 151 -5.48 -4.90 15.19
C GLY A 151 -6.02 -6.21 14.63
N GLU A 152 -6.30 -6.27 13.33
CA GLU A 152 -6.70 -7.51 12.67
C GLU A 152 -5.57 -8.54 12.68
N ILE A 153 -4.37 -8.16 12.22
CA ILE A 153 -3.22 -9.08 12.11
C ILE A 153 -2.87 -9.70 13.46
N ALA A 154 -2.78 -8.89 14.53
CA ALA A 154 -2.52 -9.38 15.89
C ALA A 154 -3.64 -10.30 16.42
N GLY A 155 -4.80 -10.29 15.76
CA GLY A 155 -5.96 -11.11 16.05
C GLY A 155 -6.02 -12.44 15.30
N VAL A 156 -5.27 -12.69 14.23
CA VAL A 156 -5.46 -13.92 13.43
C VAL A 156 -4.82 -15.15 14.10
N PRO A 157 -5.56 -16.23 14.46
CA PRO A 157 -4.98 -17.52 14.82
C PRO A 157 -4.20 -18.10 13.64
N GLN A 158 -2.95 -18.45 13.90
CA GLN A 158 -2.04 -18.98 12.89
C GLN A 158 -2.11 -20.52 12.91
N ASP A 159 -2.99 -21.12 12.11
CA ASP A 159 -3.02 -22.57 11.91
C ASP A 159 -2.10 -22.98 10.74
N THR A 160 -0.83 -23.27 11.06
CA THR A 160 0.10 -24.23 10.39
C THR A 160 0.49 -24.01 8.89
N PRO A 161 1.72 -24.38 8.45
CA PRO A 161 2.33 -23.85 7.22
C PRO A 161 1.69 -24.35 5.92
N ARG A 162 1.49 -23.43 4.96
CA ARG A 162 1.31 -23.76 3.54
C ARG A 162 2.66 -24.22 2.96
N ALA A 163 2.95 -25.51 3.12
CA ALA A 163 4.04 -26.18 2.44
C ALA A 163 3.92 -25.99 0.91
N GLY A 164 5.07 -25.87 0.25
CA GLY A 164 5.20 -25.37 -1.12
C GLY A 164 4.43 -26.14 -2.20
N SER A 165 4.04 -25.40 -3.23
CA SER A 165 3.67 -25.96 -4.53
C SER A 165 4.89 -25.82 -5.46
N GLY A 166 5.81 -26.79 -5.36
CA GLY A 166 6.78 -27.07 -6.40
C GLY A 166 6.21 -28.20 -7.27
N ALA A 167 6.10 -27.94 -8.58
CA ALA A 167 5.91 -28.96 -9.61
C ALA A 167 7.25 -29.16 -10.34
#